data_AF-A0AAX0XS10-F1
#
_entry.id   AF-A0AAX0XS10-F1
#
_cell.length_a   1.000
_cell.length_b   1.000
_cell.length_c   1.000
_cell.angle_alpha   90.00
_cell.angle_beta   90.00
_cell.angle_gamma   90.00
#
_symmetry.space_group_name_H-M   'P 1'
#
loop_
_entity.id
_entity.type
_entity.pdbx_description
1 polymer ?
#
loop_
_entity_poly.entity_id
_entity_poly.type
_entity_poly.pdbx_seq_one_letter_code
_entity_poly.pdbx_strand_id
1 'polypeptide(L)'
;MKKMVLTAAVAMMMAGCAQQGFTVHSGNAVKPTKEVTHHFFISGLGQSKTIDAAAVCNGADKVVRVEAQHTFLNGLLGAVTFGVYTPREARVYCAG
;
A
#
# COMPACT_ATOMS: atom_id res chain seq x y z
N MET A 1 -14.20 -32.19 -12.42
CA MET A 1 -13.08 -31.75 -11.56
C MET A 1 -12.00 -30.96 -12.33
N LYS A 2 -11.40 -31.46 -13.43
CA LYS A 2 -10.39 -30.70 -14.22
C LYS A 2 -10.84 -29.30 -14.65
N LYS A 3 -12.11 -29.12 -15.03
CA LYS A 3 -12.66 -27.82 -15.45
C LYS A 3 -12.72 -26.80 -14.30
N MET A 4 -13.09 -27.22 -13.07
CA MET A 4 -13.14 -26.32 -11.90
C MET A 4 -11.74 -25.88 -11.44
N VAL A 5 -10.75 -26.78 -11.49
CA VAL A 5 -9.36 -26.44 -11.14
C VAL A 5 -8.80 -25.41 -12.11
N LEU A 6 -9.08 -25.55 -13.41
CA LEU A 6 -8.65 -24.61 -14.43
C LEU A 6 -9.28 -23.23 -14.24
N THR A 7 -10.59 -23.17 -13.95
CA THR A 7 -11.28 -21.89 -13.71
C THR A 7 -10.76 -21.17 -12.45
N ALA A 8 -10.52 -21.91 -11.36
CA ALA A 8 -9.98 -21.33 -10.12
C ALA A 8 -8.54 -20.80 -10.32
N ALA A 9 -7.71 -21.51 -11.07
CA ALA A 9 -6.35 -21.06 -11.39
C ALA A 9 -6.35 -19.76 -12.21
N VAL A 10 -7.22 -19.64 -13.22
CA VAL A 10 -7.35 -18.42 -14.03
C VAL A 10 -7.83 -17.23 -13.18
N ALA A 11 -8.75 -17.46 -12.23
CA ALA A 11 -9.23 -16.39 -11.35
C ALA A 11 -8.13 -15.85 -10.42
N MET A 12 -7.27 -16.72 -9.87
CA MET A 12 -6.16 -16.28 -9.01
C MET A 12 -5.11 -15.45 -9.76
N MET A 13 -4.94 -15.67 -11.07
CA MET A 13 -4.02 -14.87 -11.88
C MET A 13 -4.45 -13.41 -12.04
N MET A 14 -5.72 -13.07 -11.75
CA MET A 14 -6.21 -11.69 -11.76
C MET A 14 -6.00 -10.95 -10.43
N ALA A 15 -5.50 -11.62 -9.38
CA ALA A 15 -5.20 -10.99 -8.11
C ALA A 15 -3.82 -10.29 -8.17
N GLY A 16 -3.82 -8.99 -8.44
CA GLY A 16 -2.63 -8.15 -8.48
C GLY A 16 -2.38 -7.37 -7.18
N CYS A 17 -1.11 -7.09 -6.89
CA CYS A 17 -0.71 -6.08 -5.90
C CYS A 17 -0.90 -4.67 -6.49
N ALA A 18 -1.24 -3.68 -5.66
CA ALA A 18 -1.44 -2.32 -6.12
C ALA A 18 -0.49 -1.35 -5.39
N GLN A 19 0.21 -0.52 -6.16
CA GLN A 19 1.03 0.58 -5.66
C GLN A 19 0.51 1.87 -6.28
N GLN A 20 0.13 2.83 -5.44
CA GLN A 20 -0.29 4.16 -5.85
C GLN A 20 0.75 5.15 -5.35
N GLY A 21 1.45 5.81 -6.26
CA GLY A 21 2.46 6.82 -5.94
C GLY A 21 2.05 8.19 -6.46
N PHE A 22 2.24 9.22 -5.65
CA PHE A 22 2.05 10.62 -6.02
C PHE A 22 3.37 11.34 -5.85
N THR A 23 3.91 11.86 -6.95
CA THR A 23 5.09 12.73 -6.94
C THR A 23 4.61 14.16 -6.72
N VAL A 24 5.02 14.77 -5.61
CA VAL A 24 4.60 16.12 -5.21
C VAL A 24 5.60 17.17 -5.69
N HIS A 25 6.90 16.88 -5.55
CA HIS A 25 7.99 17.73 -6.03
C HIS A 25 8.96 16.94 -6.90
N SER A 26 9.59 17.63 -7.85
CA SER A 26 10.66 17.08 -8.68
C SER A 26 11.91 16.83 -7.83
N GLY A 27 12.30 15.57 -7.66
CA GLY A 27 13.49 15.18 -6.91
C GLY A 27 13.79 13.69 -7.03
N ASN A 28 15.05 13.30 -6.87
CA ASN A 28 15.49 11.91 -6.93
C ASN A 28 15.54 11.30 -5.53
N ALA A 29 14.37 11.03 -4.95
CA ALA A 29 14.28 10.30 -3.69
C ALA A 29 14.06 8.80 -3.98
N VAL A 30 15.17 8.05 -4.05
CA VAL A 30 15.18 6.62 -4.42
C VAL A 30 14.81 5.73 -3.23
N LYS A 31 15.07 6.18 -2.00
CA LYS A 31 14.77 5.41 -0.76
C LYS A 31 13.65 6.08 0.05
N PRO A 32 12.72 5.29 0.60
CA PRO A 32 11.70 5.82 1.51
C PRO A 32 12.38 6.34 2.78
N THR A 33 12.09 7.59 3.14
CA THR A 33 12.58 8.21 4.38
C THR A 33 11.83 7.65 5.58
N LYS A 34 10.53 7.37 5.40
CA LYS A 34 9.71 6.67 6.38
C LYS A 34 8.76 5.71 5.68
N GLU A 35 8.59 4.55 6.29
CA GLU A 35 7.61 3.55 5.93
C GLU A 35 6.77 3.25 7.17
N VAL A 36 5.46 3.30 7.01
CA VAL A 36 4.50 3.11 8.09
C VAL A 36 3.44 2.11 7.64
N THR A 37 3.19 1.10 8.47
CA THR A 37 2.12 0.15 8.24
C THR A 37 0.82 0.70 8.83
N HIS A 38 -0.18 0.89 7.98
CA HIS A 38 -1.54 1.20 8.37
C HIS A 38 -2.34 -0.10 8.51
N HIS A 39 -2.73 -0.39 9.74
CA HIS A 39 -3.63 -1.49 10.06
C HIS A 39 -5.06 -1.09 9.74
N PHE A 40 -5.68 -1.81 8.81
CA PHE A 40 -7.11 -1.72 8.53
C PHE A 40 -7.80 -3.02 8.89
N PHE A 41 -9.01 -2.91 9.42
CA PHE A 41 -9.87 -4.04 9.75
C PHE A 41 -11.12 -4.05 8.89
N ILE A 42 -11.68 -5.24 8.68
CA ILE A 42 -12.90 -5.45 7.89
C ILE A 42 -12.77 -4.76 6.52
N SER A 43 -11.69 -5.07 5.80
CA SER A 43 -11.33 -4.48 4.51
C SER A 43 -11.25 -2.94 4.49
N GLY A 44 -11.10 -2.30 5.65
CA GLY A 44 -11.03 -0.83 5.79
C GLY A 44 -12.37 -0.11 5.83
N LEU A 45 -13.49 -0.81 6.08
CA LEU A 45 -14.81 -0.19 6.19
C LEU A 45 -14.84 0.93 7.23
N GLY A 46 -15.07 2.17 6.77
CA GLY A 46 -15.14 3.35 7.63
C GLY A 46 -13.83 3.78 8.28
N GLN A 47 -12.69 3.20 7.86
CA GLN A 47 -11.38 3.50 8.45
C GLN A 47 -10.54 4.32 7.47
N SER A 48 -10.15 5.52 7.89
CA SER A 48 -9.14 6.34 7.21
C SER A 48 -7.93 6.50 8.12
N LYS A 49 -6.73 6.25 7.57
CA LYS A 49 -5.47 6.57 8.23
C LYS A 49 -4.73 7.54 7.34
N THR A 50 -4.28 8.65 7.92
CA THR A 50 -3.59 9.73 7.23
C THR A 50 -2.24 9.94 7.90
N ILE A 51 -1.21 10.14 7.09
CA ILE A 51 0.12 10.57 7.55
C ILE A 51 0.36 11.95 6.98
N ASP A 52 0.81 12.85 7.84
CA ASP A 52 1.32 14.14 7.40
C ASP A 52 2.74 13.96 6.85
N ALA A 53 2.84 13.90 5.52
CA ALA A 53 4.12 13.79 4.83
C ALA A 53 5.00 15.04 5.04
N ALA A 54 4.41 16.22 5.23
CA ALA A 54 5.15 17.45 5.48
C ALA A 54 5.77 17.44 6.88
N ALA A 55 5.05 16.93 7.88
CA ALA A 55 5.60 16.73 9.22
C ALA A 55 6.77 15.71 9.19
N VAL A 56 6.65 14.65 8.41
CA VAL A 56 7.73 13.64 8.24
C VAL A 56 8.98 14.24 7.58
N CYS A 57 8.80 15.09 6.57
CA CYS A 57 9.90 15.72 5.83
C CYS A 57 10.36 17.07 6.40
N ASN A 58 9.81 17.53 7.53
CA ASN A 58 10.05 18.85 8.13
C ASN A 58 9.79 20.02 7.13
N GLY A 59 8.72 19.91 6.36
CA GLY A 59 8.29 20.91 5.38
C GLY A 59 7.62 20.27 4.16
N ALA A 60 6.58 20.92 3.63
CA ALA A 60 5.86 20.46 2.44
C ALA A 60 6.74 20.48 1.18
N ASP A 61 7.64 21.46 1.09
CA ASP A 61 8.57 21.64 -0.03
C ASP A 61 9.60 20.51 -0.15
N LYS A 62 9.78 19.74 0.93
CA LYS A 62 10.69 18.60 1.00
C LYS A 62 10.00 17.28 0.69
N VAL A 63 8.70 17.25 0.46
CA VAL A 63 7.98 16.03 0.09
C VAL A 63 8.17 15.79 -1.41
N VAL A 64 8.98 14.80 -1.77
CA VAL A 64 9.23 14.43 -3.17
C VAL A 64 8.14 13.49 -3.66
N ARG A 65 7.85 12.44 -2.88
CA ARG A 65 6.92 11.39 -3.29
C ARG A 65 6.24 10.76 -2.08
N VAL A 66 4.97 10.42 -2.24
CA VAL A 66 4.21 9.61 -1.28
C VAL A 66 3.67 8.39 -2.00
N GLU A 67 3.78 7.22 -1.39
CA GLU A 67 3.26 5.99 -1.95
C GLU A 67 2.37 5.27 -0.94
N ALA A 68 1.23 4.78 -1.42
CA ALA A 68 0.43 3.78 -0.74
C ALA A 68 0.64 2.44 -1.45
N GLN A 69 1.14 1.45 -0.72
CA GLN A 69 1.45 0.12 -1.24
C GLN A 69 0.59 -0.95 -0.58
N HIS A 70 0.02 -1.80 -1.42
CA HIS A 70 -0.61 -3.06 -1.02
C HIS A 70 0.26 -4.21 -1.54
N THR A 71 1.07 -4.79 -0.65
CA THR A 71 2.00 -5.86 -0.97
C THR A 71 1.30 -7.21 -1.06
N PHE A 72 1.99 -8.20 -1.63
CA PHE A 72 1.48 -9.57 -1.73
C PHE A 72 1.17 -10.16 -0.36
N LEU A 73 2.06 -9.94 0.62
CA LEU A 73 1.84 -10.42 1.99
C LEU A 73 0.61 -9.76 2.64
N ASN A 74 0.38 -8.48 2.37
CA ASN A 74 -0.81 -7.78 2.84
C ASN A 74 -2.10 -8.38 2.24
N GLY A 75 -2.08 -8.69 0.94
CA GLY A 75 -3.19 -9.38 0.26
C GLY A 75 -3.41 -10.80 0.76
N LEU A 76 -2.33 -11.56 0.99
CA LEU A 76 -2.39 -12.91 1.54
C LEU A 76 -2.95 -12.92 2.97
N LEU A 77 -2.51 -11.99 3.82
CA LEU A 77 -3.06 -11.83 5.17
C LEU A 77 -4.53 -11.45 5.13
N GLY A 78 -4.93 -10.56 4.22
CA GLY A 78 -6.33 -10.27 3.96
C GLY A 78 -7.13 -11.51 3.58
N ALA A 79 -6.61 -12.36 2.69
CA ALA A 79 -7.28 -13.59 2.27
C ALA A 79 -7.39 -14.62 3.41
N VAL A 80 -6.30 -14.88 4.14
CA VAL A 80 -6.27 -15.85 5.26
C VAL A 80 -7.16 -15.40 6.41
N THR A 81 -7.25 -14.10 6.66
CA THR A 81 -8.12 -13.53 7.70
C THR A 81 -9.54 -13.24 7.21
N PHE A 82 -9.91 -13.68 6.00
CA PHE A 82 -11.22 -13.41 5.38
C PHE A 82 -11.61 -11.92 5.37
N GLY A 83 -10.62 -11.04 5.18
CA GLY A 83 -10.78 -9.59 5.14
C GLY A 83 -10.86 -8.93 6.51
N VAL A 84 -10.71 -9.67 7.61
CA VAL A 84 -10.72 -9.08 8.96
C VAL A 84 -9.50 -8.18 9.18
N TYR A 85 -8.34 -8.55 8.64
CA TYR A 85 -7.11 -7.76 8.78
C TYR A 85 -6.45 -7.53 7.41
N THR A 86 -6.44 -6.26 6.98
CA THR A 86 -5.96 -5.85 5.65
C THR A 86 -4.94 -4.72 5.78
N PRO A 87 -3.70 -5.00 6.19
CA PRO A 87 -2.68 -3.97 6.33
C PRO A 87 -2.36 -3.30 4.98
N ARG A 88 -1.99 -2.02 5.01
CA ARG A 88 -1.39 -1.31 3.87
C ARG A 88 -0.15 -0.56 4.31
N GLU A 89 0.79 -0.35 3.42
CA GLU A 89 2.01 0.40 3.68
C GLU A 89 1.89 1.80 3.10
N ALA A 90 2.30 2.81 3.87
CA ALA A 90 2.48 4.18 3.42
C ALA A 90 3.96 4.53 3.47
N ARG A 91 4.52 4.98 2.35
CA ARG A 91 5.93 5.33 2.20
C ARG A 91 6.05 6.80 1.85
N VAL A 92 6.87 7.52 2.59
CA VAL A 92 7.15 8.94 2.39
C VAL A 92 8.60 9.09 1.96
N TYR A 93 8.80 9.84 0.87
CA TYR A 93 10.10 10.12 0.29
C TYR A 93 10.36 11.62 0.41
N CYS A 94 11.38 11.97 1.18
CA CYS A 94 11.80 13.34 1.37
C CYS A 94 12.97 13.71 0.45
N ALA A 95 13.06 14.98 0.07
CA ALA A 95 14.27 15.57 -0.49
C ALA A 95 15.36 15.55 0.60
N GLY A 96 16.56 15.10 0.22
CA GLY A 96 17.75 15.13 1.08
C GLY A 96 18.25 16.54 1.31
#